data_AF-A0A938BKW5-F1
#
_entry.id   AF-A0A938BKW5-F1
#
_cell.length_a   1.000
_cell.length_b   1.000
_cell.length_c   1.000
_cell.angle_alpha   90.00
_cell.angle_beta   90.00
_cell.angle_gamma   90.00
#
_symmetry.space_group_name_H-M   'P 1'
#
loop_
_entity.id
_entity.type
_entity.pdbx_description
1 polymer ?
#
loop_
_entity_poly.entity_id
_entity_poly.type
_entity_poly.pdbx_seq_one_letter_code
_entity_poly.pdbx_strand_id
1 'polypeptide(L)' 'GPQTAVVDGDAKSLSIAAASVIAKVTRDRIMEASDTLYPEYGFARHKGYGTPEHLNALNRYGPCPLHRRSFRPAS' A
#
# COMPACT_ATOMS: atom_id res chain seq x y z
N GLY A 1 7.76 -24.11 12.20
CA GLY A 1 7.18 -25.38 11.72
C GLY A 1 7.50 -25.56 10.24
N PRO A 2 7.08 -26.67 9.61
CA PRO A 2 7.25 -26.83 8.17
C PRO A 2 6.39 -25.82 7.41
N GLN A 3 6.94 -25.26 6.34
CA GLN A 3 6.29 -24.27 5.48
C GLN A 3 6.74 -24.46 4.04
N THR A 4 5.87 -24.18 3.09
CA THR A 4 6.16 -24.29 1.66
C THR A 4 5.76 -23.00 0.98
N ALA A 5 6.71 -22.37 0.29
CA ALA A 5 6.43 -21.21 -0.55
C ALA A 5 5.78 -21.68 -1.86
N VAL A 6 4.67 -21.05 -2.24
CA VAL A 6 3.94 -21.35 -3.47
C VAL A 6 3.92 -20.09 -4.33
N VAL A 7 4.58 -20.14 -5.50
CA VAL A 7 4.53 -19.07 -6.49
C VAL A 7 3.09 -18.91 -6.99
N ASP A 8 2.57 -17.69 -6.98
CA ASP A 8 1.16 -17.35 -7.29
C ASP A 8 0.18 -18.19 -6.47
N GLY A 9 0.46 -18.31 -5.16
CA GLY A 9 -0.29 -19.17 -4.25
C GLY A 9 -1.76 -18.78 -4.09
N ASP A 10 -2.11 -17.50 -4.27
CA ASP A 10 -3.48 -17.01 -4.22
C ASP A 10 -4.35 -17.57 -5.37
N ALA A 11 -3.78 -17.76 -6.56
CA ALA A 11 -4.46 -18.42 -7.67
C ALA A 11 -4.59 -19.94 -7.50
N LYS A 12 -3.81 -20.54 -6.59
CA LYS A 12 -3.65 -22.00 -6.46
C LYS A 12 -4.18 -22.58 -5.14
N SER A 13 -4.49 -21.75 -4.16
CA SER A 13 -4.92 -22.18 -2.82
C SER A 13 -5.95 -21.23 -2.22
N LEU A 14 -7.09 -21.79 -1.81
CA LEU A 14 -8.19 -21.03 -1.20
C LEU A 14 -7.76 -20.32 0.09
N SER A 15 -6.93 -20.97 0.91
CA SER A 15 -6.45 -20.35 2.15
C SER A 15 -5.51 -19.17 1.88
N ILE A 16 -4.67 -19.26 0.84
CA ILE A 16 -3.80 -18.15 0.44
C ILE A 16 -4.64 -17.03 -0.18
N ALA A 17 -5.62 -17.35 -1.02
CA ALA A 17 -6.55 -16.39 -1.59
C ALA A 17 -7.31 -15.61 -0.49
N ALA A 18 -7.86 -16.32 0.49
CA ALA A 18 -8.57 -15.71 1.61
C ALA A 18 -7.66 -14.77 2.42
N ALA A 19 -6.42 -15.19 2.69
CA ALA A 19 -5.44 -14.33 3.36
C ALA A 19 -5.11 -13.07 2.55
N SER A 20 -4.93 -13.18 1.23
CA SER A 20 -4.68 -12.04 0.33
C SER A 20 -5.84 -11.04 0.32
N VAL A 21 -7.10 -11.52 0.31
CA VAL A 21 -8.28 -10.65 0.39
C VAL A 21 -8.32 -9.88 1.71
N ILE A 22 -8.15 -10.58 2.83
CA ILE A 22 -8.13 -9.95 4.17
C ILE A 22 -7.03 -8.89 4.24
N ALA A 23 -5.83 -9.23 3.77
CA ALA A 23 -4.68 -8.33 3.76
C ALA A 23 -4.97 -7.07 2.92
N LYS A 24 -5.47 -7.23 1.69
CA LYS A 24 -5.77 -6.12 0.78
C LYS A 24 -6.84 -5.20 1.35
N VAL A 25 -7.99 -5.76 1.76
CA VAL A 25 -9.11 -4.96 2.29
C VAL A 25 -8.70 -4.20 3.55
N THR A 26 -7.96 -4.85 4.45
CA THR A 26 -7.45 -4.20 5.66
C THR A 26 -6.49 -3.05 5.29
N ARG A 27 -5.58 -3.29 4.36
CA ARG A 27 -4.59 -2.29 3.93
C ARG A 27 -5.23 -1.10 3.21
N ASP A 28 -6.33 -1.30 2.50
CA ASP A 28 -7.07 -0.22 1.84
C ASP A 28 -7.79 0.68 2.85
N ARG A 29 -8.43 0.08 3.88
CA ARG A 29 -9.06 0.82 4.99
C ARG A 29 -8.06 1.65 5.77
N ILE A 30 -6.86 1.12 6.03
CA ILE A 30 -5.79 1.87 6.71
C ILE A 30 -5.44 3.12 5.91
N MET A 31 -5.36 3.05 4.57
CA MET A 31 -5.03 4.22 3.76
C MET A 31 -6.16 5.24 3.68
N GLU A 32 -7.41 4.80 3.69
CA GLU A 32 -8.55 5.71 3.76
C GLU A 32 -8.54 6.49 5.08
N ALA A 33 -8.26 5.82 6.20
CA ALA A 33 -8.07 6.49 7.48
C ALA A 33 -6.85 7.43 7.47
N SER A 34 -5.73 7.00 6.87
CA SER A 34 -4.55 7.85 6.72
C SER A 34 -4.79 9.09 5.87
N ASP A 35 -5.67 9.02 4.87
CA ASP A 35 -6.05 10.17 4.03
C ASP A 35 -6.70 11.28 4.87
N THR A 36 -7.46 10.90 5.89
CA THR A 36 -8.05 11.89 6.82
C THR A 36 -6.97 12.59 7.66
N LEU A 37 -5.88 11.88 8.00
CA LEU A 37 -4.76 12.42 8.78
C LEU A 37 -3.76 13.22 7.93
N TYR A 38 -3.64 12.89 6.65
CA TYR A 38 -2.67 13.44 5.69
C TYR A 38 -3.37 13.72 4.35
N PRO A 39 -4.34 14.65 4.31
CA PRO A 39 -5.21 14.88 3.15
C PRO A 39 -4.47 15.36 1.90
N GLU A 40 -3.26 15.91 2.07
CA GLU A 40 -2.43 16.42 0.97
C GLU A 40 -1.94 15.32 0.03
N TYR A 41 -1.90 14.06 0.50
CA TYR A 41 -1.24 12.96 -0.18
C TYR A 41 -2.18 12.06 -0.97
N GLY A 42 -3.50 12.14 -0.79
CA GLY A 42 -4.46 11.36 -1.59
C GLY A 42 -4.42 9.83 -1.36
N PHE A 43 -4.02 9.38 -0.17
CA PHE A 43 -3.94 7.97 0.21
C PHE A 43 -5.24 7.19 -0.04
N ALA A 44 -6.42 7.81 0.07
CA ALA A 44 -7.68 7.12 -0.21
C ALA A 44 -7.79 6.68 -1.69
N ARG A 45 -7.14 7.40 -2.61
CA ARG A 45 -7.21 7.15 -4.06
C ARG A 45 -6.20 6.10 -4.52
N HIS A 46 -4.93 6.27 -4.19
CA HIS A 46 -3.84 5.40 -4.68
C HIS A 46 -3.21 4.53 -3.61
N LYS A 47 -3.74 4.51 -2.39
CA LYS A 47 -3.33 3.59 -1.30
C LYS A 47 -1.83 3.63 -0.95
N GLY A 48 -1.15 4.73 -1.27
CA GLY A 48 0.27 4.93 -1.08
C GLY A 48 1.18 4.45 -2.22
N TYR A 49 0.63 3.95 -3.33
CA TYR A 49 1.42 3.70 -4.55
C TYR A 49 1.98 5.02 -5.11
N GLY A 50 3.15 4.97 -5.76
CA GLY A 50 3.83 6.13 -6.31
C GLY A 50 3.24 6.59 -7.64
N THR A 51 1.97 6.99 -7.64
CA THR A 51 1.33 7.59 -8.81
C THR A 51 1.85 9.02 -9.03
N PRO A 52 1.69 9.60 -10.24
CA PRO A 52 2.09 10.99 -10.49
C PRO A 52 1.50 11.97 -9.48
N GLU A 53 0.24 11.78 -9.06
CA GLU A 53 -0.40 12.61 -8.04
C GLU A 53 0.33 12.53 -6.70
N HIS A 54 0.71 11.31 -6.27
CA HIS A 54 1.40 11.11 -5.00
C HIS A 54 2.82 11.68 -5.03
N LEU A 55 3.54 11.51 -6.13
CA LEU A 55 4.88 12.07 -6.31
C LEU A 55 4.83 13.61 -6.32
N ASN A 56 3.81 14.20 -6.93
CA ASN A 56 3.58 15.65 -6.89
C ASN A 56 3.30 16.14 -5.46
N ALA A 57 2.49 15.43 -4.69
CA ALA A 57 2.25 15.74 -3.28
C ALA A 57 3.54 15.66 -2.46
N LEU A 58 4.34 14.61 -2.66
CA LEU A 58 5.65 14.45 -2.03
C LEU A 58 6.62 15.59 -2.35
N ASN A 59 6.67 16.03 -3.61
CA ASN A 59 7.50 17.16 -4.02
C ASN A 59 7.03 18.49 -3.39
N ARG A 60 5.72 18.66 -3.21
CA ARG A 60 5.14 19.90 -2.68
C ARG A 60 5.18 20.00 -1.15
N TYR A 61 4.93 18.89 -0.46
CA TYR A 61 4.71 18.87 0.99
C TYR A 61 5.81 18.11 1.75
N GLY A 62 6.74 17.45 1.05
CA GLY A 62 7.71 16.54 1.64
C GLY A 62 7.09 15.21 2.07
N PRO A 63 7.87 14.27 2.65
CA PRO A 63 7.34 12.99 3.13
C PRO A 63 6.76 13.08 4.55
N CYS A 64 5.53 12.60 4.74
CA CYS A 64 4.93 12.35 6.06
C CYS A 64 5.46 11.06 6.75
N PRO A 65 5.15 10.81 8.04
CA PRO A 65 5.62 9.64 8.79
C PRO A 65 5.28 8.26 8.18
N LEU A 66 4.23 8.17 7.35
CA LEU A 66 3.85 6.92 6.69
C LEU A 66 4.75 6.57 5.50
N HIS A 67 5.54 7.50 5.00
CA HIS A 67 6.41 7.28 3.85
C HIS A 67 7.63 6.43 4.21
N ARG A 68 7.91 5.47 3.34
CA ARG A 68 9.10 4.62 3.44
C ARG A 68 10.30 5.36 2.88
N ARG A 69 11.14 5.91 3.74
CA ARG A 69 12.32 6.72 3.36
C ARG A 69 13.41 5.95 2.60
N SER A 70 13.42 4.61 2.70
CA SER A 70 14.36 3.76 1.97
C SER A 70 13.94 3.49 0.51
N PHE A 71 12.70 3.81 0.14
CA PHE A 71 12.22 3.62 -1.21
C PHE A 71 12.72 4.79 -2.08
N ARG A 72 13.35 4.47 -3.22
CA ARG A 72 13.61 5.48 -4.24
C ARG A 72 12.30 5.74 -5.00
N PRO A 73 11.93 7.00 -5.24
CA PRO A 73 10.87 7.32 -6.20
C PRO A 73 11.19 6.64 -7.53
N ALA A 74 10.23 5.98 -8.16
CA ALA A 74 10.40 5.51 -9.52
C ALA A 74 10.61 6.74 -10.40
N SER A 75 11.78 6.83 -11.04
CA SER A 75 12.14 7.86 -12.01
C SER A 75 11.33 7.73 -13.29
#